data_AF-A0A6I2FT78-F1
#
_entry.id   AF-A0A6I2FT78-F1
#
_cell.length_a   1.000
_cell.length_b   1.000
_cell.length_c   1.000
_cell.angle_alpha   90.00
_cell.angle_beta   90.00
_cell.angle_gamma   90.00
#
_symmetry.space_group_name_H-M   'P 1'
#
loop_
_entity.id
_entity.type
_entity.pdbx_description
1 polymer ?
#
loop_
_entity_poly.entity_id
_entity_poly.type
_entity_poly.pdbx_seq_one_letter_code
_entity_poly.pdbx_strand_id
1 'polypeptide(L)'
;MTAPRRTVTASDVREILNYFGKCPLCGYPARASTYTARFDDGSTEEQIVATCGLPCGWNGPADPTTMTGTEPVPKPSRKPLPPNVPQLTPRPDRATGQMR
;
A
#
# COMPACT_ATOMS: atom_id res chain seq x y z
N MET A 1 8.92 -4.31 -31.11
CA MET A 1 8.33 -2.98 -30.79
C MET A 1 8.61 -2.73 -29.31
N THR A 2 9.46 -1.76 -28.99
CA THR A 2 9.82 -1.43 -27.59
C THR A 2 8.76 -0.50 -27.05
N ALA A 3 8.11 -0.86 -25.93
CA ALA A 3 7.17 0.04 -25.27
C ALA A 3 7.90 1.33 -24.84
N PRO A 4 7.27 2.51 -24.97
CA PRO A 4 7.88 3.76 -24.54
C PRO A 4 8.26 3.68 -23.06
N ARG A 5 9.47 4.14 -22.71
CA ARG A 5 9.89 4.27 -21.31
C ARG A 5 9.04 5.36 -20.66
N ARG A 6 8.26 4.97 -19.66
CA ARG A 6 7.57 5.89 -18.75
C ARG A 6 8.40 6.09 -17.50
N THR A 7 8.28 7.25 -16.88
CA THR A 7 8.98 7.57 -15.63
C THR A 7 8.01 7.55 -14.47
N VAL A 8 8.38 6.89 -13.36
CA VAL A 8 7.58 6.93 -12.14
C VAL A 8 7.71 8.32 -11.51
N THR A 9 6.58 9.01 -11.33
CA THR A 9 6.51 10.34 -10.70
C THR A 9 6.15 10.25 -9.20
N ALA A 10 5.45 9.20 -8.80
CA ALA A 10 5.15 8.91 -7.39
C ALA A 10 4.90 7.41 -7.16
N SER A 11 5.20 6.93 -5.96
CA SER A 11 4.91 5.55 -5.54
C SER A 11 4.33 5.50 -4.13
N ASP A 12 3.41 4.58 -3.88
CA ASP A 12 2.80 4.30 -2.58
C ASP A 12 2.81 2.79 -2.31
N VAL A 13 3.03 2.40 -1.06
CA VAL A 13 2.99 0.99 -0.63
C VAL A 13 2.06 0.88 0.57
N ARG A 14 1.07 -0.01 0.48
CA ARG A 14 0.07 -0.21 1.53
C ARG A 14 -0.08 -1.69 1.83
N GLU A 15 0.07 -2.05 3.09
CA GLU A 15 -0.17 -3.42 3.54
C GLU A 15 -1.65 -3.78 3.45
N ILE A 16 -1.93 -5.02 3.02
CA ILE A 16 -3.26 -5.63 2.98
C ILE A 16 -3.42 -6.44 4.27
N LEU A 17 -3.93 -5.80 5.32
CA LEU A 17 -4.03 -6.40 6.66
C LEU A 17 -4.95 -7.63 6.72
N ASN A 18 -5.86 -7.77 5.75
CA ASN A 18 -6.80 -8.88 5.63
C ASN A 18 -6.40 -9.90 4.55
N TYR A 19 -5.11 -9.96 4.19
CA TYR A 19 -4.57 -11.00 3.32
C TYR A 19 -4.17 -12.23 4.13
N PHE A 20 -4.70 -13.40 3.78
CA PHE A 20 -4.46 -14.66 4.49
C PHE A 20 -3.90 -15.75 3.56
N GLY A 21 -3.19 -15.36 2.50
CA GLY A 21 -2.54 -16.30 1.59
C GLY A 21 -1.39 -17.06 2.23
N LYS A 22 -1.03 -18.18 1.61
CA LYS A 22 0.12 -19.01 2.01
C LYS A 22 1.25 -18.89 1.01
N CYS A 23 2.47 -19.02 1.50
CA CYS A 23 3.66 -19.13 0.66
C CYS A 23 3.56 -20.40 -0.20
N PRO A 24 3.70 -20.31 -1.54
CA PRO A 24 3.64 -21.47 -2.42
C PRO A 24 4.86 -22.40 -2.25
N LEU A 25 5.96 -21.91 -1.67
CA LEU A 25 7.17 -22.70 -1.48
C LEU A 25 7.17 -23.52 -0.18
N CYS A 26 6.68 -22.97 0.93
CA CYS A 26 6.76 -23.63 2.24
C CYS A 26 5.45 -23.72 3.02
N GLY A 27 4.34 -23.17 2.49
CA GLY A 27 3.02 -23.23 3.12
C GLY A 27 2.82 -22.31 4.33
N TYR A 28 3.85 -21.57 4.76
CA TYR A 28 3.73 -20.58 5.84
C TYR A 28 2.82 -19.41 5.44
N PRO A 29 2.19 -18.72 6.41
CA PRO A 29 1.45 -17.50 6.12
C PRO A 29 2.33 -16.47 5.38
N ALA A 30 1.74 -15.81 4.39
CA ALA A 30 2.35 -14.70 3.69
C ALA A 30 1.58 -13.41 4.02
N ARG A 31 2.31 -12.29 4.07
CA ARG A 31 1.74 -10.93 4.12
C ARG A 31 1.71 -10.36 2.71
N ALA A 32 0.77 -9.48 2.39
CA ALA A 32 0.73 -8.84 1.09
C ALA A 32 0.65 -7.32 1.20
N SER A 33 1.20 -6.65 0.19
CA SER A 33 1.12 -5.21 0.05
C SER A 33 0.72 -4.84 -1.37
N THR A 34 -0.11 -3.82 -1.49
CA THR A 34 -0.37 -3.12 -2.74
C THR A 34 0.73 -2.11 -3.01
N TYR A 35 1.36 -2.21 -4.17
CA TYR A 35 2.29 -1.22 -4.70
C TYR A 35 1.59 -0.44 -5.80
N THR A 36 1.50 0.87 -5.65
CA THR A 36 0.92 1.78 -6.65
C THR A 36 2.01 2.66 -7.22
N ALA A 37 2.16 2.69 -8.55
CA ALA A 37 3.05 3.59 -9.27
C ALA A 37 2.23 4.55 -10.13
N ARG A 38 2.55 5.85 -10.05
CA ARG A 38 2.02 6.88 -10.96
C ARG A 38 3.12 7.27 -11.93
N PHE A 39 2.75 7.46 -13.19
CA PHE A 39 3.69 7.78 -14.27
C PHE A 39 3.53 9.22 -14.77
N ASP A 40 4.51 9.67 -15.53
CA ASP A 40 4.57 10.98 -16.19
C ASP A 40 3.49 11.17 -17.27
N ASP A 41 3.03 10.09 -17.89
CA ASP A 41 1.89 10.08 -18.81
C ASP A 41 0.52 10.11 -18.13
N GLY A 42 0.49 10.22 -16.79
CA GLY A 42 -0.73 10.24 -15.98
C GLY A 42 -1.33 8.86 -15.72
N SER A 43 -0.75 7.79 -16.26
CA SER A 43 -1.21 6.43 -15.96
C SER A 43 -0.88 6.03 -14.51
N THR A 44 -1.64 5.08 -13.98
CA THR A 44 -1.40 4.48 -12.67
C THR A 44 -1.43 2.97 -12.80
N GLU A 45 -0.39 2.31 -12.30
CA GLU A 45 -0.31 0.86 -12.23
C GLU A 45 -0.33 0.41 -10.76
N GLU A 46 -0.98 -0.72 -10.52
CA GLU A 46 -1.13 -1.30 -9.19
C GLU A 46 -0.79 -2.80 -9.26
N GLN A 47 0.06 -3.26 -8.35
CA GLN A 47 0.39 -4.67 -8.20
C GLN A 47 0.30 -5.09 -6.73
N ILE A 48 -0.19 -6.30 -6.49
CA ILE A 48 -0.19 -6.90 -5.16
C ILE A 48 0.98 -7.88 -5.11
N VAL A 49 1.84 -7.71 -4.12
CA VAL A 49 2.99 -8.59 -3.89
C VAL A 49 2.86 -9.19 -2.51
N ALA A 50 2.89 -10.52 -2.45
CA ALA A 50 2.99 -11.26 -1.20
C ALA A 50 4.44 -11.58 -0.86
N THR A 51 4.74 -11.61 0.43
CA THR A 51 6.04 -12.01 0.99
C THR A 51 5.82 -13.03 2.10
N CYS A 52 6.54 -14.14 2.03
CA CYS A 52 6.51 -15.19 3.05
C CYS A 52 6.92 -14.63 4.42
N GLY A 53 6.19 -14.99 5.47
CA GLY A 53 6.46 -14.52 6.82
C GLY A 53 7.68 -15.14 7.52
N LEU A 54 8.34 -16.16 6.92
CA LEU A 54 9.55 -16.92 7.30
C LEU A 54 9.34 -18.41 6.91
N PRO A 55 10.39 -19.24 6.72
CA PRO A 55 11.83 -18.93 6.64
C PRO A 55 12.34 -18.75 5.20
N CYS A 56 11.56 -19.14 4.18
CA CYS A 56 12.08 -19.29 2.80
C CYS A 56 12.30 -17.98 2.04
N GLY A 57 11.80 -16.84 2.56
CA GLY A 57 12.02 -15.51 1.96
C GLY A 57 11.30 -15.25 0.64
N TRP A 58 10.43 -16.15 0.17
CA TRP A 58 9.70 -15.97 -1.09
C TRP A 58 8.94 -14.64 -1.13
N ASN A 59 9.02 -13.97 -2.28
CA ASN A 59 8.20 -12.81 -2.63
C ASN A 59 7.71 -12.94 -4.08
N GLY A 60 6.46 -12.58 -4.34
CA GLY A 60 5.91 -12.68 -5.68
C GLY A 60 4.51 -12.08 -5.82
N PRO A 61 3.97 -12.00 -7.04
CA PRO A 61 2.61 -11.55 -7.29
C PRO A 61 1.61 -12.39 -6.49
N ALA A 62 0.55 -11.76 -6.00
CA ALA A 62 -0.53 -12.44 -5.32
C ALA A 62 -1.89 -11.87 -5.71
N ASP A 63 -2.91 -12.72 -5.66
CA ASP A 63 -4.29 -12.31 -5.83
C ASP A 63 -4.80 -11.58 -4.57
N PRO A 64 -5.76 -10.66 -4.71
CA PRO A 64 -6.46 -10.04 -3.58
C PRO A 64 -7.42 -11.04 -2.94
N THR A 65 -6.90 -12.12 -2.36
CA THR A 65 -7.71 -13.10 -1.63
C THR A 65 -7.90 -12.61 -0.21
N THR A 66 -9.00 -11.91 0.03
CA THR A 66 -9.40 -11.49 1.38
C THR A 66 -10.31 -12.55 2.03
N MET A 67 -10.42 -12.56 3.36
CA MET A 67 -11.29 -13.52 4.08
C MET A 67 -12.74 -13.56 3.58
N THR A 68 -13.26 -12.47 3.03
CA THR A 68 -14.63 -12.39 2.49
C THR A 68 -14.74 -12.79 1.01
N GLY A 69 -13.71 -13.43 0.46
CA GLY A 69 -13.63 -13.71 -0.97
C GLY A 69 -13.08 -12.51 -1.74
N THR A 70 -13.14 -12.58 -3.07
CA THR A 70 -12.60 -11.59 -4.00
C THR A 70 -13.42 -10.30 -3.98
N GLU A 71 -13.53 -9.62 -2.85
CA GLU A 71 -13.94 -8.22 -2.88
C GLU A 71 -12.80 -7.44 -3.53
N PRO A 72 -13.07 -6.74 -4.65
CA PRO A 72 -12.09 -5.83 -5.21
C PRO A 72 -11.72 -4.84 -4.12
N VAL A 73 -10.44 -4.80 -3.74
CA VAL A 73 -9.93 -3.70 -2.90
C VAL A 73 -10.39 -2.41 -3.60
N PRO A 74 -11.25 -1.58 -2.97
CA PRO A 74 -11.70 -0.38 -3.62
C PRO A 74 -10.46 0.46 -3.90
N LYS A 75 -10.15 0.64 -5.20
CA LYS A 75 -9.10 1.56 -5.63
C LYS A 75 -9.38 2.87 -4.92
N PRO A 76 -8.47 3.35 -4.05
CA PRO A 76 -8.74 4.60 -3.36
C PRO A 76 -8.77 5.67 -4.43
N SER A 77 -9.98 6.14 -4.75
CA SER A 77 -10.21 7.28 -5.63
C SER A 77 -9.78 8.53 -4.86
N ARG A 78 -8.48 8.65 -4.59
CA ARG A 78 -7.89 9.85 -4.03
C ARG A 78 -7.95 10.88 -5.15
N LYS A 79 -9.01 11.70 -5.14
CA LYS A 79 -8.88 13.03 -5.74
C LYS A 79 -7.62 13.66 -5.12
N PRO A 80 -6.76 14.31 -5.94
CA PRO A 80 -5.68 15.12 -5.38
C PRO A 80 -6.27 15.99 -4.27
N LEU A 81 -5.62 16.04 -3.10
CA LEU A 81 -6.03 17.02 -2.11
C LEU A 81 -5.99 18.39 -2.80
N PRO A 82 -7.06 19.21 -2.68
CA PRO A 82 -6.97 20.57 -3.18
C PRO A 82 -5.76 21.23 -2.49
N PRO A 83 -5.02 22.11 -3.19
CA PRO A 83 -3.78 22.70 -2.69
C PRO A 83 -3.97 23.55 -1.41
N ASN A 84 -5.20 23.68 -0.92
CA ASN A 84 -5.61 24.62 0.11
C ASN A 84 -6.36 23.94 1.28
N VAL A 85 -6.03 22.68 1.61
CA VAL A 85 -6.51 22.10 2.88
C VAL A 85 -5.65 22.67 4.02
N PRO A 86 -6.23 23.42 4.97
CA PRO A 86 -5.50 23.84 6.15
C PRO A 86 -4.99 22.60 6.87
N GLN A 87 -3.67 22.49 7.03
CA GLN A 87 -3.09 21.43 7.86
C GLN A 87 -3.71 21.57 9.25
N LEU A 88 -4.34 20.49 9.73
CA LEU A 88 -4.82 20.40 11.11
C LEU A 88 -3.68 20.87 12.01
N THR A 89 -3.88 21.99 12.69
CA THR A 89 -2.86 22.54 13.57
C THR A 89 -2.50 21.50 14.62
N PRO A 90 -1.22 21.38 14.99
CA PRO A 90 -0.82 20.54 16.11
C PRO A 90 -1.68 20.89 17.32
N ARG A 91 -2.22 19.87 18.02
CA ARG A 91 -2.89 20.10 19.29
C ARG A 91 -1.92 20.89 20.19
N PRO A 92 -2.36 21.97 20.85
CA PRO A 92 -1.48 22.70 21.75
C PRO A 92 -1.02 21.72 22.83
N ASP A 93 0.31 21.63 22.99
CA ASP A 93 0.94 20.80 24.01
C ASP A 93 0.27 21.08 25.36
N ARG A 94 -0.19 20.01 26.00
CA ARG A 94 -0.73 20.05 27.36
C ARG A 94 0.40 20.53 28.26
N ALA A 95 0.39 21.83 28.56
CA ALA A 95 1.37 22.49 29.42
C ALA A 95 1.65 21.62 30.65
N THR A 96 2.90 21.21 30.74
CA THR A 96 3.52 20.55 31.89
C THR A 96 3.15 21.31 33.15
N GLY A 97 2.60 20.60 34.13
CA GLY A 97 2.27 21.16 35.43
C GLY A 97 3.48 21.88 36.03
N GLN A 98 3.29 23.15 36.39
CA GLN A 98 4.19 23.85 37.28
C GLN A 98 3.69 23.69 38.71
N MET A 99 4.63 23.26 39.54
CA MET A 99 4.58 23.26 41.00
C MET A 99 4.08 24.60 41.54
N ARG A 100 3.15 24.54 42.50
CA ARG A 100 3.28 25.23 43.79
C ARG A 100 2.35 24.60 44.81
#